data_AF-A0A259PZP4-F1
#
_entry.id   AF-A0A259PZP4-F1
#
_cell.length_a   1.000
_cell.length_b   1.000
_cell.length_c   1.000
_cell.angle_alpha   90.00
_cell.angle_beta   90.00
_cell.angle_gamma   90.00
#
_symmetry.space_group_name_H-M   'P 1'
#
loop_
_entity.id
_entity.type
_entity.pdbx_description
1 polymer ?
#
loop_
_entity_poly.entity_id
_entity_poly.type
_entity_poly.pdbx_seq_one_letter_code
_entity_poly.pdbx_strand_id
1 'polypeptide(L)'
;MSQAPTPFLQFLAPNLPALKPGQRQWLSKPAGSADALLLAELARSRHPGDDRGVWVVVTSDPADAQRLLAEMQWFAPGLRCGVLPDWETLPYDAFSPHQDLVSERLATLWTLHSTGLDVVLVPATTALQRLPPASFLASTTFSFQKGQSINEAALRSQLVLAGYAH
;
A
#
# COMPACT_ATOMS: atom_id res chain seq x y z
N MET A 1 23.04 -15.28 0.29
CA MET A 1 23.26 -15.91 1.61
C MET A 1 21.92 -15.88 2.33
N SER A 2 21.30 -17.04 2.58
CA SER A 2 20.02 -17.16 3.28
C SER A 2 20.19 -16.66 4.72
N GLN A 3 19.64 -15.49 5.06
CA GLN A 3 19.56 -15.12 6.48
C GLN A 3 18.52 -16.03 7.12
N ALA A 4 18.88 -16.65 8.25
CA ALA A 4 17.95 -17.45 9.03
C ALA A 4 16.74 -16.59 9.44
N PRO A 5 15.52 -17.17 9.54
CA PRO A 5 14.38 -16.45 10.06
C PRO A 5 14.75 -15.82 11.41
N THR A 6 14.32 -14.58 11.63
CA THR A 6 14.47 -13.91 12.92
C THR A 6 13.87 -14.77 14.03
N PRO A 7 14.43 -14.74 15.26
CA PRO A 7 13.95 -15.58 16.36
C PRO A 7 12.45 -15.36 16.65
N PHE A 8 11.93 -14.18 16.36
CA PHE A 8 10.50 -13.86 16.47
C PHE A 8 9.62 -14.62 15.46
N LEU A 9 10.04 -14.80 14.21
CA LEU A 9 9.27 -15.59 13.24
C LEU A 9 9.17 -17.05 13.65
N GLN A 10 10.27 -17.61 14.14
CA GLN A 10 10.27 -19.00 14.60
C GLN A 10 9.38 -19.19 15.82
N PHE A 11 9.23 -18.17 16.68
CA PHE A 11 8.31 -18.21 17.81
C PHE A 11 6.84 -18.04 17.40
N LEU A 12 6.55 -17.06 16.54
CA LEU A 12 5.18 -16.69 16.14
C LEU A 12 4.59 -17.63 15.08
N ALA A 13 5.43 -18.18 14.22
CA ALA A 13 5.04 -19.05 13.11
C ALA A 13 6.08 -20.17 12.89
N PRO A 14 6.29 -21.08 13.88
CA PRO A 14 7.36 -22.08 13.88
C PRO A 14 7.35 -23.02 12.67
N ASN A 15 6.17 -23.26 12.10
CA ASN A 15 5.95 -24.19 11.00
C ASN A 15 5.39 -23.47 9.76
N LEU A 16 5.87 -22.27 9.45
CA LEU A 16 5.47 -21.58 8.22
C LEU A 16 6.28 -22.12 7.03
N PRO A 17 5.71 -22.96 6.13
CA PRO A 17 6.43 -23.32 4.92
C PRO A 17 6.60 -22.13 4.00
N ALA A 18 7.64 -22.19 3.16
CA ALA A 18 7.82 -21.25 2.07
C ALA A 18 6.52 -21.14 1.23
N LEU A 19 6.03 -19.91 1.06
CA LEU A 19 4.77 -19.65 0.37
C LEU A 19 4.96 -19.84 -1.14
N LYS A 20 4.30 -20.85 -1.70
CA LYS A 20 4.27 -21.08 -3.15
C LYS A 20 3.04 -20.41 -3.76
N PRO A 21 3.12 -19.94 -5.03
CA PRO A 21 1.95 -19.43 -5.74
C PRO A 21 0.78 -20.44 -5.70
N GLY A 22 -0.42 -19.95 -5.37
CA GLY A 22 -1.63 -20.78 -5.24
C GLY A 22 -1.75 -21.55 -3.90
N GLN A 23 -0.75 -21.50 -3.03
CA GLN A 23 -0.83 -22.11 -1.71
C GLN A 23 -1.54 -21.17 -0.73
N ARG A 24 -2.41 -21.75 0.09
CA ARG A 24 -3.03 -21.08 1.22
C ARG A 24 -2.52 -21.68 2.51
N GLN A 25 -2.24 -20.83 3.48
CA GLN A 25 -1.91 -21.23 4.83
C GLN A 25 -2.85 -20.52 5.81
N TRP A 26 -3.10 -21.18 6.93
CA TRP A 26 -3.92 -20.65 8.01
C TRP A 26 -3.06 -20.54 9.24
N LEU A 27 -2.99 -19.33 9.79
CA LEU A 27 -2.33 -19.04 11.04
C LEU A 27 -3.37 -18.47 12.02
N SER A 28 -3.26 -18.85 13.28
CA SER A 28 -4.02 -18.18 14.35
C SER A 28 -3.52 -16.74 14.50
N LYS A 29 -4.44 -15.78 14.59
CA LYS A 29 -4.08 -14.39 14.90
C LYS A 29 -3.42 -14.36 16.30
N PRO A 30 -2.15 -13.95 16.42
CA PRO A 30 -1.50 -13.86 17.72
C PRO A 30 -2.08 -12.68 18.53
N ALA A 31 -1.87 -12.69 19.85
CA ALA A 31 -2.47 -11.72 20.74
C ALA A 31 -1.78 -10.34 20.69
N GLY A 32 -2.56 -9.26 20.90
CA GLY A 32 -2.04 -7.89 20.88
C GLY A 32 -1.40 -7.53 19.55
N SER A 33 -0.33 -6.72 19.58
CA SER A 33 0.42 -6.26 18.40
C SER A 33 1.36 -7.31 17.81
N ALA A 34 1.28 -8.57 18.26
CA ALA A 34 2.09 -9.66 17.70
C ALA A 34 1.70 -9.99 16.25
N ASP A 35 0.51 -9.59 15.80
CA ASP A 35 0.09 -9.72 14.41
C ASP A 35 0.90 -8.76 13.51
N ALA A 36 1.05 -7.50 13.92
CA ALA A 36 1.92 -6.53 13.27
C ALA A 36 3.38 -6.98 13.27
N LEU A 37 3.90 -7.51 14.40
CA LEU A 37 5.25 -8.06 14.46
C LEU A 37 5.45 -9.22 13.47
N LEU A 38 4.49 -10.16 13.43
CA LEU A 38 4.52 -11.28 12.50
C LEU A 38 4.54 -10.78 11.05
N LEU A 39 3.64 -9.87 10.68
CA LEU A 39 3.56 -9.32 9.32
C LEU A 39 4.82 -8.54 8.93
N ALA A 40 5.36 -7.74 9.86
CA ALA A 40 6.60 -6.99 9.65
C ALA A 40 7.79 -7.93 9.43
N GLU A 41 7.93 -8.98 10.25
CA GLU A 41 9.00 -9.94 10.08
C GLU A 41 8.84 -10.77 8.80
N LEU A 42 7.62 -11.14 8.40
CA LEU A 42 7.36 -11.79 7.12
C LEU A 42 7.80 -10.91 5.94
N ALA A 43 7.45 -9.63 5.99
CA ALA A 43 7.86 -8.66 4.98
C ALA A 43 9.40 -8.46 4.95
N ARG A 44 10.05 -8.43 6.12
CA ARG A 44 11.52 -8.30 6.25
C ARG A 44 12.30 -9.54 5.85
N SER A 45 11.77 -10.73 6.14
CA SER A 45 12.44 -12.01 5.84
C SER A 45 12.60 -12.25 4.34
N ARG A 46 11.99 -11.39 3.52
CA ARG A 46 12.21 -11.33 2.09
C ARG A 46 13.67 -10.97 1.75
N HIS A 47 14.25 -11.72 0.82
CA HIS A 47 15.64 -11.53 0.44
C HIS A 47 15.81 -10.45 -0.64
N PRO A 48 16.88 -9.63 -0.57
CA PRO A 48 17.33 -8.84 -1.70
C PRO A 48 17.70 -9.79 -2.87
N GLY A 49 16.88 -9.79 -3.92
CA GLY A 49 17.02 -10.70 -5.07
C GLY A 49 15.80 -11.59 -5.34
N ASP A 50 14.80 -11.63 -4.46
CA ASP A 50 13.49 -12.24 -4.76
C ASP A 50 12.65 -11.28 -5.62
N ASP A 51 12.61 -11.58 -6.92
CA ASP A 51 12.01 -10.80 -8.00
C ASP A 51 10.47 -10.66 -7.95
N ARG A 52 9.81 -10.76 -6.78
CA ARG A 52 8.34 -10.88 -6.74
C ARG A 52 7.63 -10.16 -5.61
N GLY A 53 7.06 -8.99 -5.96
CA GLY A 53 5.73 -8.52 -5.53
C GLY A 53 5.62 -7.85 -4.17
N VAL A 54 4.83 -6.79 -4.05
CA VAL A 54 4.50 -6.14 -2.77
C VAL A 54 3.62 -7.06 -1.91
N TRP A 55 3.83 -7.10 -0.59
CA TRP A 55 2.90 -7.79 0.30
C TRP A 55 1.60 -7.01 0.40
N VAL A 56 0.47 -7.65 0.11
CA VAL A 56 -0.85 -7.06 0.29
C VAL A 56 -1.47 -7.64 1.55
N VAL A 57 -1.64 -6.79 2.57
CA VAL A 57 -2.32 -7.16 3.81
C VAL A 57 -3.76 -6.69 3.72
N VAL A 58 -4.69 -7.65 3.63
CA VAL A 58 -6.12 -7.34 3.61
C VAL A 58 -6.67 -7.38 5.04
N THR A 59 -7.20 -6.26 5.52
CA THR A 59 -7.79 -6.14 6.86
C THR A 59 -9.31 -6.24 6.82
N SER A 60 -9.95 -6.58 7.95
CA SER A 60 -11.42 -6.60 8.04
C SER A 60 -12.03 -5.21 7.86
N ASP A 61 -11.37 -4.19 8.41
CA ASP A 61 -11.85 -2.81 8.47
C ASP A 61 -10.69 -1.79 8.38
N PRO A 62 -11.00 -0.50 8.14
CA PRO A 62 -10.00 0.56 8.04
C PRO A 62 -9.20 0.82 9.32
N ALA A 63 -9.79 0.62 10.51
CA ALA A 63 -9.10 0.88 11.77
C ALA A 63 -7.97 -0.13 12.00
N ASP A 64 -8.19 -1.39 11.64
CA ASP A 64 -7.15 -2.42 11.66
C ASP A 64 -5.99 -2.10 10.71
N ALA A 65 -6.25 -1.52 9.53
CA ALA A 65 -5.20 -1.12 8.60
C ALA A 65 -4.31 -0.01 9.18
N GLN A 66 -4.91 1.00 9.82
CA GLN A 66 -4.17 2.10 10.45
C GLN A 66 -3.38 1.62 11.67
N ARG A 67 -3.97 0.77 12.51
CA ARG A 67 -3.27 0.14 13.65
C ARG A 67 -2.07 -0.65 13.17
N LEU A 68 -2.27 -1.56 12.21
CA LEU A 68 -1.20 -2.40 11.68
C LEU A 68 -0.10 -1.56 11.02
N LEU A 69 -0.43 -0.49 10.29
CA LEU A 69 0.56 0.43 9.74
C LEU A 69 1.48 0.99 10.83
N ALA A 70 0.89 1.57 11.88
CA ALA A 70 1.65 2.19 12.98
C ALA A 70 2.51 1.16 13.73
N GLU A 71 1.94 -0.01 14.06
CA GLU A 71 2.64 -1.07 14.78
C GLU A 71 3.75 -1.71 13.94
N MET A 72 3.51 -1.96 12.65
CA MET A 72 4.52 -2.53 11.75
C MET A 72 5.70 -1.56 11.55
N GLN A 73 5.44 -0.26 11.40
CA GLN A 73 6.49 0.76 11.30
C GLN A 73 7.27 0.90 12.61
N TRP A 74 6.64 0.66 13.76
CA TRP A 74 7.34 0.60 15.04
C TRP A 74 8.31 -0.59 15.11
N PHE A 75 7.86 -1.80 14.75
CA PHE A 75 8.71 -3.01 14.79
C PHE A 75 9.78 -3.04 13.70
N ALA A 76 9.50 -2.46 12.53
CA ALA A 76 10.39 -2.44 11.40
C ALA A 76 10.39 -1.06 10.71
N PRO A 77 11.09 -0.05 11.27
CA PRO A 77 11.10 1.32 10.73
C PRO A 77 11.64 1.44 9.30
N GLY A 78 12.39 0.43 8.83
CA GLY A 78 12.91 0.38 7.47
C GLY A 78 11.94 -0.20 6.43
N LEU A 79 10.79 -0.76 6.83
CA LEU A 79 9.78 -1.23 5.89
C LEU A 79 9.01 -0.06 5.29
N ARG A 80 8.94 -0.03 3.96
CA ARG A 80 8.09 0.91 3.23
C ARG A 80 6.66 0.38 3.22
N CYS A 81 5.90 0.79 4.23
CA CYS A 81 4.49 0.45 4.35
C CYS A 81 3.61 1.61 3.86
N GLY A 82 2.47 1.30 3.24
CA GLY A 82 1.43 2.26 2.89
C GLY A 82 0.03 1.69 3.06
N VAL A 83 -0.97 2.56 3.19
CA VAL A 83 -2.39 2.17 3.25
C VAL A 83 -3.07 2.66 1.97
N LEU A 84 -3.90 1.81 1.36
CA LEU A 84 -4.88 2.26 0.36
C LEU A 84 -6.18 2.55 1.11
N PRO A 85 -6.50 3.82 1.41
CA PRO A 85 -7.63 4.15 2.27
C PRO A 85 -8.96 3.88 1.55
N ASP A 86 -10.00 3.61 2.32
CA ASP A 86 -11.36 3.49 1.79
C ASP A 86 -11.88 4.85 1.32
N TRP A 87 -12.93 4.85 0.50
CA TRP A 87 -13.60 6.09 0.10
C TRP A 87 -14.36 6.76 1.24
N GLU A 88 -14.66 6.03 2.32
CA GLU A 88 -15.52 6.47 3.43
C GLU A 88 -16.92 6.91 2.98
N THR A 89 -17.34 6.45 1.80
CA THR A 89 -18.69 6.62 1.26
C THR A 89 -19.31 5.25 1.02
N LEU A 90 -20.63 5.18 1.11
CA LEU A 90 -21.34 3.93 0.81
C LEU A 90 -21.34 3.64 -0.71
N PRO A 91 -21.48 2.38 -1.11
CA PRO A 91 -21.78 2.07 -2.51
C PRO A 91 -23.04 2.81 -2.97
N TYR A 92 -22.92 3.59 -4.04
CA TYR A 92 -24.00 4.44 -4.59
C TYR A 92 -24.44 5.59 -3.67
N ASP A 93 -23.53 6.12 -2.84
CA ASP A 93 -23.75 7.34 -2.08
C ASP A 93 -23.96 8.57 -2.98
N ALA A 94 -24.73 9.54 -2.50
CA ALA A 94 -24.96 10.81 -3.19
C ALA A 94 -23.76 11.77 -3.05
N PHE A 95 -22.88 11.52 -2.08
CA PHE A 95 -21.70 12.34 -1.82
C PHE A 95 -20.48 11.79 -2.55
N SER A 96 -19.68 12.71 -3.09
CA SER A 96 -18.34 12.37 -3.57
C SER A 96 -17.39 12.16 -2.38
N PRO A 97 -16.41 11.25 -2.49
CA PRO A 97 -15.39 11.09 -1.46
C PRO A 97 -14.63 12.39 -1.19
N HIS A 98 -14.11 12.52 0.03
CA HIS A 98 -13.32 13.70 0.40
C HIS A 98 -12.06 13.82 -0.48
N GLN A 99 -11.70 15.05 -0.86
CA GLN A 99 -10.55 15.29 -1.76
C GLN A 99 -9.22 14.80 -1.19
N ASP A 100 -9.09 14.82 0.14
CA ASP A 100 -7.90 14.29 0.81
C ASP A 100 -7.78 12.77 0.63
N LEU A 101 -8.88 12.02 0.71
CA LEU A 101 -8.89 10.58 0.47
C LEU A 101 -8.58 10.26 -0.99
N VAL A 102 -9.11 11.06 -1.94
CA VAL A 102 -8.75 10.94 -3.36
C VAL A 102 -7.24 11.13 -3.54
N SER A 103 -6.68 12.17 -2.92
CA SER A 103 -5.27 12.51 -3.02
C SER A 103 -4.38 11.43 -2.40
N GLU A 104 -4.73 10.94 -1.22
CA GLU A 104 -4.00 9.88 -0.52
C GLU A 104 -4.02 8.56 -1.31
N ARG A 105 -5.17 8.18 -1.89
CA ARG A 105 -5.27 7.00 -2.76
C ARG A 105 -4.37 7.13 -3.98
N LEU A 106 -4.40 8.27 -4.66
CA LEU A 106 -3.53 8.51 -5.82
C LEU A 106 -2.05 8.47 -5.42
N ALA A 107 -1.68 9.05 -4.28
CA ALA A 107 -0.32 9.00 -3.75
C ALA A 107 0.13 7.57 -3.43
N THR A 108 -0.71 6.76 -2.78
CA THR A 108 -0.42 5.35 -2.49
C THR A 108 -0.28 4.53 -3.76
N LEU A 109 -1.19 4.67 -4.72
CA LEU A 109 -1.13 3.95 -6.00
C LEU A 109 0.09 4.36 -6.83
N TRP A 110 0.44 5.65 -6.83
CA TRP A 110 1.64 6.14 -7.49
C TRP A 110 2.91 5.58 -6.82
N THR A 111 2.99 5.60 -5.49
CA THR A 111 4.11 5.04 -4.72
C THR A 111 4.25 3.55 -4.99
N LEU A 112 3.13 2.81 -5.00
CA LEU A 112 3.11 1.39 -5.31
C LEU A 112 3.65 1.08 -6.72
N HIS A 113 3.36 1.95 -7.70
CA HIS A 113 3.79 1.77 -9.08
C HIS A 113 5.23 2.24 -9.35
N SER A 114 5.67 3.33 -8.72
CA SER A 114 6.91 4.05 -9.09
C SER A 114 8.09 3.79 -8.15
N THR A 115 7.94 4.10 -6.86
CA THR A 115 9.01 4.04 -5.85
C THR A 115 9.04 2.72 -5.10
N GLY A 116 7.92 1.98 -5.13
CA GLY A 116 7.74 0.67 -4.52
C GLY A 116 7.41 0.73 -3.03
N LEU A 117 6.50 -0.15 -2.62
CA LEU A 117 6.22 -0.47 -1.22
C LEU A 117 6.67 -1.90 -0.94
N ASP A 118 7.06 -2.16 0.31
CA ASP A 118 7.31 -3.52 0.78
C ASP A 118 5.99 -4.17 1.23
N VAL A 119 5.10 -3.36 1.81
CA VAL A 119 3.77 -3.75 2.28
C VAL A 119 2.73 -2.68 1.91
N VAL A 120 1.59 -3.10 1.39
CA VAL A 120 0.38 -2.27 1.27
C VAL A 120 -0.75 -2.88 2.09
N LEU A 121 -1.34 -2.09 2.97
CA LEU A 121 -2.49 -2.45 3.78
C LEU A 121 -3.76 -1.96 3.09
N VAL A 122 -4.77 -2.82 2.98
CA VAL A 122 -6.00 -2.53 2.25
C VAL A 122 -7.19 -3.12 3.01
N PRO A 123 -8.18 -2.31 3.42
CA PRO A 123 -9.43 -2.85 3.97
C PRO A 123 -10.14 -3.74 2.96
N ALA A 124 -10.83 -4.79 3.43
CA ALA A 124 -11.50 -5.75 2.55
C ALA A 124 -12.51 -5.09 1.61
N THR A 125 -13.26 -4.09 2.08
CA THR A 125 -14.18 -3.30 1.26
C THR A 125 -13.47 -2.54 0.15
N THR A 126 -12.32 -1.94 0.45
CA THR A 126 -11.48 -1.22 -0.51
C THR A 126 -10.86 -2.16 -1.55
N ALA A 127 -10.43 -3.36 -1.13
CA ALA A 127 -9.80 -4.35 -2.02
C ALA A 127 -10.75 -4.89 -3.10
N LEU A 128 -12.06 -4.84 -2.86
CA LEU A 128 -13.09 -5.26 -3.81
C LEU A 128 -13.40 -4.19 -4.87
N GLN A 129 -12.99 -2.95 -4.65
CA GLN A 129 -13.23 -1.85 -5.58
C GLN A 129 -12.34 -1.99 -6.81
N ARG A 130 -12.93 -1.72 -7.99
CA ARG A 130 -12.15 -1.65 -9.23
C ARG A 130 -11.28 -0.39 -9.22
N LEU A 131 -10.02 -0.55 -9.59
CA LEU A 131 -9.08 0.55 -9.76
C LEU A 131 -9.02 0.98 -11.23
N PRO A 132 -8.70 2.26 -11.50
CA PRO A 132 -8.37 2.69 -12.85
C PRO A 132 -7.12 1.94 -13.34
N PRO A 133 -6.98 1.76 -14.67
CA PRO A 133 -5.78 1.12 -15.23
C PRO A 133 -4.54 1.96 -14.91
N ALA A 134 -3.39 1.31 -14.71
CA ALA A 134 -2.13 2.00 -14.38
C ALA A 134 -1.74 3.05 -15.44
N SER A 135 -2.09 2.82 -16.72
CA SER A 135 -1.87 3.77 -17.81
C SER A 135 -2.59 5.11 -17.61
N PHE A 136 -3.78 5.09 -16.98
CA PHE A 136 -4.52 6.31 -16.69
C PHE A 136 -3.73 7.20 -15.71
N LEU A 137 -3.29 6.62 -14.59
CA LEU A 137 -2.49 7.35 -13.58
C LEU A 137 -1.18 7.88 -14.15
N ALA A 138 -0.49 7.07 -14.96
CA ALA A 138 0.77 7.48 -15.60
C ALA A 138 0.56 8.64 -16.60
N SER A 139 -0.56 8.66 -17.31
CA SER A 139 -0.85 9.70 -18.32
C SER A 139 -1.25 11.05 -17.74
N THR A 140 -1.70 11.09 -16.48
CA THR A 140 -2.19 12.31 -15.81
C THR A 140 -1.25 12.81 -14.71
N THR A 141 0.01 12.38 -14.71
CA THR A 141 1.02 12.80 -13.73
C THR A 141 1.88 13.93 -14.27
N PHE A 142 2.10 14.96 -13.44
CA PHE A 142 2.99 16.07 -13.75
C PHE A 142 4.30 15.94 -12.95
N SER A 143 5.44 16.13 -13.60
CA SER A 143 6.75 16.16 -12.95
C SER A 143 7.45 17.48 -13.26
N PHE A 144 7.73 18.26 -12.22
CA PHE A 144 8.41 19.53 -12.33
C PHE A 144 9.70 19.53 -11.52
N GLN A 145 10.74 20.18 -12.05
CA GLN A 145 12.01 20.36 -11.36
C GLN A 145 12.36 21.85 -11.24
N LYS A 146 13.08 22.22 -10.19
CA LYS A 146 13.54 23.60 -10.00
C LYS A 146 14.42 24.03 -11.17
N GLY A 147 14.09 25.17 -11.78
CA GLY A 147 14.79 25.72 -12.95
C GLY A 147 14.24 25.26 -14.30
N GLN A 148 13.21 24.41 -14.32
CA GLN A 148 12.53 24.02 -15.56
C GLN A 148 11.78 25.22 -16.16
N SER A 149 12.01 25.46 -17.45
CA SER A 149 11.19 26.40 -18.22
C SER A 149 9.85 25.74 -18.56
N ILE A 150 8.75 26.42 -18.24
CA ILE A 150 7.38 25.89 -18.42
C ILE A 150 6.58 26.92 -19.21
N ASN A 151 5.80 26.45 -20.19
CA ASN A 151 4.81 27.28 -20.86
C ASN A 151 3.54 27.33 -20.01
N GLU A 152 3.28 28.47 -19.38
CA GLU A 152 2.16 28.69 -18.47
C GLU A 152 0.80 28.39 -19.11
N ALA A 153 0.57 28.84 -20.34
CA ALA A 153 -0.70 28.64 -21.03
C ALA A 153 -0.95 27.15 -21.33
N ALA A 154 0.09 26.44 -21.79
CA ALA A 154 0.01 25.00 -22.04
C ALA A 154 -0.21 24.22 -20.73
N LEU A 155 0.48 24.60 -19.65
CA LEU A 155 0.29 23.99 -18.32
C LEU A 155 -1.15 24.20 -17.82
N ARG A 156 -1.67 25.42 -17.91
CA ARG A 156 -3.05 25.74 -17.51
C ARG A 156 -4.05 24.87 -18.27
N SER A 157 -3.91 24.74 -19.59
CA SER A 157 -4.77 23.87 -20.41
C SER A 157 -4.69 22.40 -19.98
N GLN A 158 -3.49 21.91 -19.64
CA GLN A 158 -3.32 20.53 -19.15
C GLN A 158 -3.93 20.32 -17.76
N LEU A 159 -3.83 21.29 -16.85
CA LEU A 159 -4.45 21.22 -15.52
C LEU A 159 -5.98 21.19 -15.62
N VAL A 160 -6.56 22.02 -16.49
CA VAL A 160 -8.01 22.01 -16.75
C VAL A 160 -8.45 20.66 -17.36
N LEU A 161 -7.67 20.11 -18.30
CA LEU A 161 -7.94 18.78 -18.87
C LEU A 161 -7.89 17.68 -17.80
N ALA A 162 -6.95 17.79 -16.84
CA ALA A 162 -6.80 16.87 -15.72
C ALA A 162 -7.87 17.06 -14.61
N GLY A 163 -8.79 18.02 -14.76
CA GLY A 163 -9.90 18.24 -13.83
C GLY A 163 -9.59 19.14 -12.63
N TYR A 164 -8.47 19.88 -12.65
CA TYR A 164 -8.16 20.85 -11.60
C TYR A 164 -9.07 22.09 -11.73
N ALA A 165 -9.65 22.50 -10.60
CA ALA A 165 -10.48 23.70 -10.49
C ALA A 165 -9.63 24.97 -10.45
N HIS A 166 -10.27 26.10 -10.76
CA HIS A 166 -9.63 27.37 -11.08
C HIS A 166 -9.51 28.33 -9.90
#